data_AF-A0A351MC49-F1
#
_entry.id   AF-A0A351MC49-F1
#
_cell.length_a   1.000
_cell.length_b   1.000
_cell.length_c   1.000
_cell.angle_alpha   90.00
_cell.angle_beta   90.00
_cell.angle_gamma   90.00
#
_symmetry.space_group_name_H-M   'P 1'
#
loop_
_entity.id
_entity.type
_entity.pdbx_description
1 polymer ?
#
loop_
_entity_poly.entity_id
_entity_poly.type
_entity_poly.pdbx_seq_one_letter_code
_entity_poly.pdbx_strand_id
1 'polypeptide(L)'
;MIYRQHHFTLRFLTPAFLGDAEQSGRWRTPPIKAQLRQWWRVAYAADKNFNVDVEGMRREEGLLFGNAWLSHREGNREVTDHRKGLVRLRLSRWDAGTLKSWKDL
;
A
#
# COMPACT_ATOMS: atom_id res chain seq x y z
N MET A 1 1.74 8.53 -21.77
CA MET A 1 1.96 8.84 -20.33
C MET A 1 3.40 8.49 -20.00
N ILE A 2 4.22 9.47 -19.60
CA ILE A 2 5.60 9.23 -19.16
C ILE A 2 5.55 8.95 -17.64
N TYR A 3 6.03 7.79 -17.21
CA TYR A 3 6.11 7.45 -15.79
C TYR A 3 7.51 7.74 -15.28
N ARG A 4 7.60 8.42 -14.13
CA ARG A 4 8.87 8.50 -13.40
C ARG A 4 9.10 7.17 -12.68
N GLN A 5 10.21 6.51 -12.98
CA GLN A 5 10.57 5.23 -12.38
C GLN A 5 11.66 5.44 -11.33
N HIS A 6 11.45 4.83 -10.17
CA HIS A 6 12.40 4.80 -9.07
C HIS A 6 12.69 3.35 -8.70
N HIS A 7 13.96 3.05 -8.41
CA HIS A 7 14.40 1.73 -7.96
C HIS A 7 14.92 1.85 -6.53
N PHE A 8 14.44 0.96 -5.66
CA PHE A 8 14.83 0.90 -4.26
C PHE A 8 15.19 -0.54 -3.89
N THR A 9 16.18 -0.70 -3.03
CA THR A 9 16.50 -1.99 -2.41
C THR A 9 15.87 -2.04 -1.03
N LEU A 10 15.01 -3.02 -0.79
CA LEU A 10 14.47 -3.31 0.53
C LEU A 10 15.26 -4.45 1.17
N ARG A 11 15.56 -4.30 2.46
CA ARG A 11 16.16 -5.36 3.29
C ARG A 11 15.50 -5.37 4.65
N PHE A 12 15.38 -6.55 5.24
CA PHE A 12 15.05 -6.66 6.66
C PHE A 12 16.33 -6.57 7.48
N LEU A 13 16.28 -5.78 8.57
CA LEU A 13 17.38 -5.66 9.53
C LEU A 13 17.27 -6.69 10.65
N THR A 14 16.05 -7.14 10.91
CA THR A 14 15.71 -8.23 11.83
C THR A 14 14.99 -9.33 11.05
N PRO A 15 14.91 -10.55 11.57
CA PRO A 15 13.99 -11.54 11.02
C PRO A 15 12.58 -10.96 10.89
N ALA A 16 11.96 -11.21 9.75
CA ALA A 16 10.61 -10.72 9.47
C ALA A 16 9.80 -11.82 8.79
N PHE A 17 8.56 -11.94 9.22
CA PHE A 17 7.60 -12.84 8.62
C PHE A 17 6.73 -12.11 7.60
N LEU A 18 6.93 -12.40 6.32
CA LEU A 18 6.09 -11.92 5.22
C LEU A 18 5.03 -12.97 4.89
N GLY A 19 4.07 -13.16 5.79
CA GLY A 19 3.04 -14.17 5.64
C GLY A 19 2.18 -14.01 4.40
N ASP A 20 1.75 -15.12 3.84
CA ASP A 20 0.65 -15.21 2.90
C ASP A 20 -0.53 -16.02 3.48
N ALA A 21 -1.55 -16.27 2.66
CA ALA A 21 -2.75 -16.99 3.09
C ALA A 21 -2.47 -18.43 3.57
N GLU A 22 -1.33 -19.01 3.20
CA GLU A 22 -0.89 -20.35 3.60
C GLU A 22 0.07 -20.30 4.80
N GLN A 23 0.17 -19.15 5.50
CA GLN A 23 1.12 -18.91 6.59
C GLN A 23 2.58 -19.15 6.18
N SER A 24 2.90 -18.96 4.90
CA SER A 24 4.25 -19.11 4.39
C SER A 24 4.89 -17.74 4.14
N GLY A 25 6.19 -17.61 4.45
CA GLY A 25 6.92 -16.37 4.18
C GLY A 25 7.18 -16.20 2.68
N ARG A 26 6.63 -15.16 2.04
CA ARG A 26 6.86 -14.84 0.61
C ARG A 26 7.06 -13.36 0.35
N TRP A 27 8.01 -13.03 -0.53
CA TRP A 27 8.16 -11.68 -1.07
C TRP A 27 7.02 -11.38 -2.05
N ARG A 28 6.05 -10.55 -1.63
CA ARG A 28 4.92 -10.16 -2.47
C ARG A 28 4.72 -8.65 -2.45
N THR A 29 4.25 -8.10 -3.58
CA THR A 29 3.93 -6.68 -3.73
C THR A 29 2.78 -6.20 -2.81
N PRO A 30 1.68 -6.95 -2.58
CA PRO A 30 0.53 -6.43 -1.85
C PRO A 30 0.83 -5.97 -0.41
N PRO A 31 1.56 -6.73 0.44
CA PRO A 31 1.91 -6.27 1.79
C PRO A 31 2.74 -4.98 1.79
N ILE A 32 3.69 -4.84 0.86
CA ILE A 32 4.53 -3.65 0.76
C ILE A 32 3.70 -2.44 0.32
N LYS A 33 2.80 -2.61 -0.66
CA LYS A 33 1.88 -1.56 -1.09
C LYS A 33 0.93 -1.16 0.05
N ALA A 34 0.45 -2.11 0.85
CA ALA A 34 -0.38 -1.83 2.01
C ALA A 34 0.37 -0.99 3.05
N GLN A 35 1.62 -1.36 3.39
CA GLN A 35 2.43 -0.58 4.31
C GLN A 35 2.76 0.82 3.80
N LEU A 36 3.04 0.97 2.50
CA LEU A 36 3.22 2.27 1.89
C LEU A 36 1.96 3.15 2.01
N ARG A 37 0.76 2.58 1.88
CA ARG A 37 -0.50 3.29 2.13
C ARG A 37 -0.65 3.72 3.59
N GLN A 38 -0.29 2.84 4.54
CA GLN A 38 -0.33 3.19 5.97
C GLN A 38 0.58 4.38 6.28
N TRP A 39 1.83 4.35 5.82
CA TRP A 39 2.79 5.44 6.03
C TRP A 39 2.42 6.71 5.25
N TRP A 40 1.80 6.58 4.08
CA TRP A 40 1.25 7.74 3.37
C TRP A 40 0.21 8.48 4.23
N ARG A 41 -0.68 7.77 4.94
CA ARG A 41 -1.66 8.40 5.83
C ARG A 41 -1.00 9.12 7.01
N VAL A 42 0.08 8.56 7.55
CA VAL A 42 0.87 9.22 8.61
C VAL A 42 1.51 10.51 8.09
N ALA A 43 2.14 10.46 6.90
CA ALA A 43 2.73 11.64 6.28
C ALA A 43 1.68 12.70 5.91
N TYR A 44 0.51 12.27 5.41
CA TYR A 44 -0.63 13.13 5.14
C TYR A 44 -1.09 13.86 6.40
N ALA A 45 -1.26 13.12 7.50
CA ALA A 45 -1.65 13.72 8.77
C ALA A 45 -0.61 14.72 9.27
N ALA A 46 0.69 14.39 9.18
CA ALA A 46 1.77 15.29 9.59
C ALA A 46 1.77 16.61 8.79
N ASP A 47 1.58 16.55 7.46
CA ASP A 47 1.47 17.73 6.58
C ASP A 47 0.28 18.65 6.96
N LYS A 48 -0.76 18.07 7.57
CA LYS A 48 -1.95 18.78 8.06
C LYS A 48 -1.91 19.10 9.55
N ASN A 49 -0.75 18.99 10.20
CA ASN A 49 -0.60 19.17 11.66
C ASN A 49 -1.60 18.30 12.47
N PHE A 50 -1.88 17.10 11.98
CA PHE A 50 -2.84 16.14 12.53
C PHE A 50 -4.29 16.64 12.60
N ASN A 51 -4.62 17.78 11.96
CA ASN A 51 -5.98 18.23 11.76
C ASN A 51 -6.53 17.67 10.44
N VAL A 52 -7.00 16.41 10.47
CA VAL A 52 -7.33 15.64 9.28
C VAL A 52 -8.83 15.49 9.10
N ASP A 53 -9.33 15.93 7.94
CA ASP A 53 -10.61 15.43 7.41
C ASP A 53 -10.39 14.01 6.85
N VAL A 54 -11.01 13.03 7.51
CA VAL A 54 -10.86 11.61 7.18
C VAL A 54 -11.47 11.29 5.81
N GLU A 55 -12.57 11.95 5.43
CA GLU A 55 -13.22 11.71 4.14
C GLU A 55 -12.34 12.24 2.99
N GLY A 56 -11.86 13.47 3.12
CA GLY A 56 -10.88 14.06 2.21
C GLY A 56 -9.63 13.20 2.06
N MET A 57 -9.04 12.75 3.17
CA MET A 57 -7.87 11.87 3.15
C MET A 57 -8.14 10.56 2.39
N ARG A 58 -9.29 9.90 2.65
CA ARG A 58 -9.66 8.64 1.97
C ARG A 58 -9.87 8.84 0.47
N ARG A 59 -10.44 9.99 0.08
CA ARG A 59 -10.58 10.37 -1.33
C ARG A 59 -9.20 10.50 -1.98
N GLU A 60 -8.30 11.27 -1.39
CA GLU A 60 -6.93 11.46 -1.91
C GLU A 60 -6.14 10.14 -1.98
N GLU A 61 -6.22 9.31 -0.94
CA GLU A 61 -5.60 7.98 -0.93
C GLU A 61 -6.14 7.10 -2.06
N GLY A 62 -7.45 7.12 -2.28
CA GLY A 62 -8.14 6.37 -3.32
C GLY A 62 -7.77 6.83 -4.73
N LEU A 63 -7.55 8.13 -4.94
CA LEU A 63 -7.07 8.68 -6.21
C LEU A 63 -5.61 8.29 -6.48
N LEU A 64 -4.76 8.29 -5.45
CA LEU A 64 -3.33 7.98 -5.58
C LEU A 64 -3.04 6.48 -5.74
N PHE A 65 -3.60 5.65 -4.87
CA PHE A 65 -3.29 4.22 -4.80
C PHE A 65 -4.32 3.33 -5.50
N GLY A 66 -5.46 3.90 -5.91
CA GLY A 66 -6.59 3.22 -6.51
C GLY A 66 -7.63 2.81 -5.46
N ASN A 67 -8.89 2.75 -5.88
CA ASN A 67 -10.01 2.42 -5.01
C ASN A 67 -11.09 1.65 -5.80
N ALA A 68 -11.94 0.92 -5.07
CA ALA A 68 -13.13 0.25 -5.61
C ALA A 68 -14.43 0.66 -4.90
N TRP A 69 -14.35 1.63 -3.98
CA TRP A 69 -15.41 1.95 -3.02
C TRP A 69 -15.74 3.44 -2.93
N LEU A 70 -14.96 4.32 -3.57
CA LEU A 70 -15.34 5.73 -3.62
C LEU A 70 -16.61 5.81 -4.45
N SER A 71 -17.64 6.42 -3.88
CA SER A 71 -18.85 6.79 -4.57
C SER A 71 -19.05 8.29 -4.45
N HIS A 72 -19.75 8.89 -5.41
CA HIS A 72 -20.25 10.25 -5.30
C HIS A 72 -21.74 10.28 -5.65
N ARG A 73 -22.46 11.28 -5.15
CA ARG A 73 -23.86 11.51 -5.54
C ARG A 73 -23.91 12.33 -6.82
N GLU A 74 -24.60 11.80 -7.82
CA GLU A 74 -24.98 12.51 -9.03
C GLU A 74 -26.52 12.62 -9.04
N GLY A 75 -27.03 13.77 -8.61
CA GLY A 75 -28.46 13.97 -8.33
C GLY A 75 -29.00 13.03 -7.25
N ASN A 76 -29.94 12.15 -7.62
CA ASN A 76 -30.54 11.15 -6.73
C ASN A 76 -29.88 9.77 -6.81
N ARG A 77 -28.77 9.61 -7.55
CA ARG A 77 -28.04 8.34 -7.69
C ARG A 77 -26.68 8.39 -7.02
N GLU A 78 -26.29 7.26 -6.43
CA GLU A 78 -24.93 7.01 -5.97
C GLU A 78 -24.14 6.31 -7.09
N VAL A 79 -23.03 6.91 -7.51
CA VAL A 79 -22.20 6.44 -8.62
C VAL A 79 -20.83 6.00 -8.09
N THR A 80 -20.42 4.76 -8.38
CA THR A 80 -19.15 4.19 -7.92
C THR A 80 -17.98 4.64 -8.80
N ASP A 81 -17.09 5.48 -8.25
CA ASP A 81 -15.84 5.93 -8.84
C ASP A 81 -14.70 4.93 -8.57
N HIS A 82 -14.80 3.76 -9.21
CA HIS A 82 -13.67 2.84 -9.24
C HIS A 82 -12.53 3.43 -10.09
N ARG A 83 -11.32 3.50 -9.52
CA ARG A 83 -10.17 4.10 -10.19
C ARG A 83 -8.91 3.26 -10.03
N LYS A 84 -8.20 3.08 -11.14
CA LYS A 84 -6.84 2.53 -11.14
C LYS A 84 -5.86 3.55 -10.54
N GLY A 85 -5.07 3.12 -9.55
CA GLY A 85 -4.10 3.98 -8.88
C GLY A 85 -2.99 4.48 -9.80
N LEU A 86 -2.45 5.65 -9.46
CA LEU A 86 -1.33 6.29 -10.14
C LEU A 86 0.02 5.66 -9.74
N VAL A 87 0.09 5.04 -8.56
CA VAL A 87 1.29 4.36 -8.07
C VAL A 87 1.28 2.88 -8.46
N ARG A 88 2.29 2.48 -9.25
CA ARG A 88 2.57 1.08 -9.58
C ARG A 88 3.82 0.61 -8.87
N LEU A 89 3.68 -0.41 -8.02
CA LEU A 89 4.79 -1.08 -7.36
C LEU A 89 5.04 -2.43 -8.02
N ARG A 90 6.31 -2.75 -8.30
CA ARG A 90 6.73 -4.06 -8.79
C ARG A 90 7.96 -4.50 -7.99
N LEU A 91 7.86 -5.63 -7.33
CA LEU A 91 9.05 -6.34 -6.86
C LEU A 91 9.79 -6.93 -8.06
N SER A 92 11.11 -6.81 -8.06
CA SER A 92 11.98 -7.39 -9.09
C SER A 92 11.91 -8.92 -9.11
N ARG A 93 11.65 -9.55 -7.96
CA ARG A 93 11.54 -10.99 -7.77
C ARG A 93 10.51 -11.34 -6.71
N TRP A 94 9.83 -12.47 -6.90
CA TRP A 94 8.90 -13.06 -5.95
C TRP A 94 9.48 -14.39 -5.51
N ASP A 95 10.09 -14.40 -4.33
CA ASP A 95 10.81 -15.57 -3.81
C ASP A 95 10.22 -16.01 -2.47
N ALA A 96 10.37 -17.29 -2.16
CA ALA A 96 10.10 -17.81 -0.83
C ALA A 96 11.08 -17.21 0.21
N GLY A 97 10.60 -17.06 1.44
CA GLY A 97 11.44 -16.73 2.58
C GLY A 97 12.52 -17.80 2.79
N THR A 98 13.76 -17.36 3.01
CA THR A 98 14.93 -18.22 3.18
C THR A 98 15.14 -18.68 4.63
N LEU A 99 14.57 -17.96 5.61
CA LEU A 99 14.62 -18.34 7.01
C LEU A 99 13.64 -19.49 7.27
N LYS A 100 14.16 -20.69 7.52
CA LYS A 100 13.36 -21.91 7.76
C LYS A 100 13.21 -22.27 9.24
N SER A 101 14.19 -21.92 10.05
CA SER A 101 14.14 -22.05 11.50
C SER A 101 14.80 -20.84 12.13
N TRP A 102 14.23 -20.37 13.23
CA TRP A 102 14.86 -19.41 14.10
C TRP A 102 15.65 -20.20 15.15
N LYS A 103 16.98 -20.05 15.16
CA LYS A 103 17.77 -20.53 16.28
C LYS A 103 17.66 -19.45 17.35
N ASP A 104 16.86 -19.71 18.37
CA ASP A 104 16.87 -18.91 19.59
C ASP A 104 18.31 -18.84 20.13
N LEU A 105 18.64 -17.71 20.77
CA LEU A 105 19.89 -17.50 21.50
C LEU A 105 20.09 -18.54 22.60
#